data_AF-A0A354SLD9-F1
#
_entry.id   AF-A0A354SLD9-F1
#
_cell.length_a   1.000
_cell.length_b   1.000
_cell.length_c   1.000
_cell.angle_alpha   90.00
_cell.angle_beta   90.00
_cell.angle_gamma   90.00
#
_symmetry.space_group_name_H-M   'P 1'
#
loop_
_entity.id
_entity.type
_entity.pdbx_description
1 polymer ?
#
loop_
_entity_poly.entity_id
_entity_poly.type
_entity_poly.pdbx_seq_one_letter_code
_entity_poly.pdbx_strand_id
1 'polypeptide(L)'
;MLAERCIYPAIFETPRATNLSSSGRKRIASAPHPYVIEPPEDHKTMYKRGDRLEFVILLFGKANECLPYFIYAFDQMGQMGIGKRINGKGALFYLEEVAANESVVYSKRVGKILNELPLSDLSVAAGLSDHDAEMDITITLITPLRLKYQNSLNADLPFHVLIRAMLRRASSLLAHH
;
A
#
# COMPACT_ATOMS: atom_id res chain seq x y z
N MET A 1 -11.52 16.22 -17.65
CA MET A 1 -10.93 15.74 -18.92
C MET A 1 -9.45 15.34 -18.85
N LEU A 2 -8.50 16.16 -18.38
CA LEU A 2 -7.09 15.72 -18.26
C LEU A 2 -6.83 14.85 -17.02
N ALA A 3 -7.43 15.20 -15.88
CA ALA A 3 -7.29 14.45 -14.62
C ALA A 3 -7.85 13.01 -14.71
N GLU A 4 -8.91 12.80 -15.48
CA GLU A 4 -9.57 11.48 -15.65
C GLU A 4 -8.77 10.49 -16.50
N ARG A 5 -7.80 10.99 -17.29
CA ARG A 5 -6.87 10.17 -18.09
C ARG A 5 -5.45 10.17 -17.52
N CYS A 6 -5.22 10.90 -16.43
CA CYS A 6 -3.92 11.00 -15.80
C CYS A 6 -3.80 9.89 -14.75
N ILE A 7 -2.71 9.13 -14.82
CA ILE A 7 -2.43 8.02 -13.89
C ILE A 7 -2.14 8.55 -12.49
N TYR A 8 -1.59 9.77 -12.38
CA TYR A 8 -1.21 10.35 -11.11
C TYR A 8 -2.40 10.56 -10.15
N PRO A 9 -3.51 11.25 -10.53
CA PRO A 9 -4.69 11.37 -9.69
C PRO A 9 -5.37 10.04 -9.37
N ALA A 10 -5.30 9.05 -10.27
CA ALA A 10 -5.92 7.75 -10.06
C ALA A 10 -5.18 6.92 -8.99
N ILE A 11 -3.86 7.06 -8.89
CA ILE A 11 -3.01 6.23 -8.02
C ILE A 11 -2.57 6.95 -6.75
N PHE A 12 -2.13 8.20 -6.85
CA PHE A 12 -1.44 8.90 -5.77
C PHE A 12 -2.33 9.92 -5.07
N GLU A 13 -3.34 10.47 -5.75
CA GLU A 13 -4.28 11.37 -5.11
C GLU A 13 -5.41 10.60 -4.44
N THR A 14 -5.90 11.18 -3.35
CA THR A 14 -7.12 10.73 -2.71
C THR A 14 -8.30 11.35 -3.45
N PRO A 15 -9.16 10.57 -4.14
CA PRO A 15 -10.30 11.14 -4.85
C PRO A 15 -11.15 11.92 -3.86
N ARG A 16 -11.25 13.24 -4.04
CA ARG A 16 -12.21 14.04 -3.28
C ARG A 16 -13.58 13.56 -3.73
N ALA A 17 -14.48 13.28 -2.79
CA ALA A 17 -15.88 13.01 -3.09
C ALA A 17 -16.52 14.28 -3.69
N THR A 18 -16.27 14.54 -4.96
CA THR A 18 -16.87 15.63 -5.71
C THR A 18 -18.25 15.16 -6.17
N ASN A 19 -19.27 15.71 -5.53
CA ASN A 19 -20.65 15.83 -6.02
C ASN A 19 -21.51 14.56 -6.08
N LEU A 20 -21.78 13.94 -4.93
CA LEU A 20 -23.02 13.19 -4.70
C LEU A 20 -23.93 13.98 -3.75
N SER A 21 -24.48 15.09 -4.25
CA SER A 21 -25.54 15.83 -3.58
C SER A 21 -26.91 15.36 -4.06
N SER A 22 -27.40 14.22 -3.56
CA SER A 22 -28.83 13.85 -3.57
C SER A 22 -29.06 12.48 -2.92
N SER A 23 -28.89 12.42 -1.59
CA SER A 23 -29.61 11.53 -0.64
C SER A 23 -28.72 11.16 0.54
N GLY A 24 -28.80 11.96 1.61
CA GLY A 24 -28.76 11.51 3.01
C GLY A 24 -27.61 10.66 3.57
N ARG A 25 -26.54 10.32 2.83
CA ARG A 25 -25.46 9.47 3.35
C ARG A 25 -24.15 10.23 3.57
N LYS A 26 -23.89 10.45 4.87
CA LYS A 26 -22.66 10.79 5.60
C LYS A 26 -21.36 10.72 4.78
N ARG A 27 -20.56 11.81 4.87
CA ARG A 27 -19.09 11.91 4.66
C ARG A 27 -18.47 10.58 4.23
N ILE A 28 -18.39 10.36 2.92
CA ILE A 28 -17.69 9.20 2.36
C ILE A 28 -16.23 9.33 2.79
N ALA A 29 -15.74 8.35 3.56
CA ALA A 29 -14.32 8.18 3.79
C ALA A 29 -13.68 8.04 2.41
N SER A 30 -12.70 8.88 2.12
CA SER A 30 -12.06 8.88 0.81
C SER A 30 -11.57 7.48 0.42
N ALA A 31 -11.69 7.15 -0.87
CA ALA A 31 -11.29 5.84 -1.38
C ALA A 31 -9.84 5.53 -0.96
N PRO A 32 -9.55 4.28 -0.55
CA PRO A 32 -8.21 3.87 -0.22
C PRO A 32 -7.32 3.96 -1.45
N HIS A 33 -6.07 4.39 -1.27
CA HIS A 33 -5.05 4.23 -2.30
C HIS A 33 -4.88 2.75 -2.66
N PRO A 34 -4.67 2.40 -3.94
CA PRO A 34 -4.53 1.02 -4.41
C PRO A 34 -3.13 0.45 -4.17
N TYR A 35 -2.45 0.89 -3.12
CA TYR A 35 -1.15 0.36 -2.74
C TYR A 35 -0.91 0.44 -1.23
N VAL A 36 0.01 -0.39 -0.74
CA VAL A 36 0.55 -0.36 0.63
C VAL A 36 2.06 -0.39 0.54
N ILE A 37 2.74 0.41 1.36
CA ILE A 37 4.20 0.34 1.54
C ILE A 37 4.43 -0.29 2.90
N GLU A 38 5.07 -1.45 2.92
CA GLU A 38 5.49 -2.12 4.16
C GLU A 38 6.95 -1.76 4.42
N PRO A 39 7.27 -1.22 5.61
CA PRO A 39 8.65 -0.89 5.95
C PRO A 39 9.50 -2.16 6.04
N PRO A 40 10.84 -2.03 6.08
CA PRO A 40 11.70 -3.13 6.52
C PRO A 40 11.22 -3.67 7.88
N GLU A 41 11.38 -4.97 8.11
CA GLU A 41 11.04 -5.59 9.40
C GLU A 41 11.94 -5.11 10.55
N ASP A 42 13.11 -4.56 10.21
CA ASP A 42 14.03 -4.00 11.19
C ASP A 42 13.58 -2.63 11.74
N HIS A 43 14.28 -2.14 12.75
CA HIS A 43 14.07 -0.82 13.32
C HIS A 43 15.24 0.12 13.01
N LYS A 44 15.97 -0.13 11.92
CA LYS A 44 17.14 0.65 11.54
C LYS A 44 16.69 2.01 11.04
N THR A 45 17.10 3.05 11.76
CA THR A 45 16.80 4.45 11.44
C THR A 45 18.00 5.24 10.94
N MET A 46 19.20 4.64 10.98
CA MET A 46 20.44 5.26 10.55
C MET A 46 21.09 4.42 9.45
N TYR A 47 21.29 5.04 8.29
CA TYR A 47 21.89 4.41 7.12
C TYR A 47 23.17 5.16 6.74
N LYS A 48 24.22 4.40 6.44
CA LYS A 48 25.46 4.91 5.86
C LYS A 48 25.40 4.79 4.34
N ARG A 49 26.29 5.51 3.66
CA ARG A 49 26.44 5.37 2.20
C ARG A 49 26.82 3.92 1.88
N GLY A 50 26.07 3.30 0.97
CA GLY A 50 26.26 1.91 0.57
C GLY A 50 25.37 0.92 1.34
N ASP A 51 24.69 1.36 2.40
CA ASP A 51 23.69 0.52 3.06
C ASP A 51 22.48 0.32 2.13
N ARG A 52 21.90 -0.88 2.19
CA ARG A 52 20.64 -1.21 1.51
C ARG A 52 19.44 -0.89 2.39
N LEU A 53 18.39 -0.43 1.74
CA LEU A 53 17.06 -0.24 2.33
C LEU A 53 16.08 -1.06 1.49
N GLU A 54 15.54 -2.11 2.09
CA GLU A 54 14.63 -3.06 1.44
C GLU A 54 13.23 -2.91 2.05
N PHE A 55 12.23 -2.73 1.21
CA PHE A 55 10.85 -2.52 1.63
C PHE A 55 9.91 -3.14 0.59
N VAL A 56 8.67 -3.40 0.99
CA VAL A 56 7.68 -4.03 0.11
C VAL A 56 6.66 -2.99 -0.35
N ILE A 57 6.25 -3.09 -1.62
CA ILE A 57 5.07 -2.41 -2.13
C ILE A 57 4.04 -3.45 -2.58
N LEU A 58 2.85 -3.39 -2.00
CA LEU A 58 1.70 -4.17 -2.45
C LEU A 58 0.87 -3.29 -3.38
N LEU A 59 0.50 -3.81 -4.55
CA LEU A 59 -0.34 -3.12 -5.53
C LEU A 59 -1.67 -3.87 -5.69
N PHE A 60 -2.77 -3.13 -5.84
CA PHE A 60 -4.12 -3.68 -5.93
C PHE A 60 -4.83 -3.23 -7.21
N GLY A 61 -5.60 -4.13 -7.82
CA GLY A 61 -6.40 -3.84 -9.00
C GLY A 61 -5.58 -3.27 -10.15
N LYS A 62 -6.08 -2.22 -10.80
CA LYS A 62 -5.42 -1.56 -11.95
C LYS A 62 -4.05 -0.94 -11.64
N ALA A 63 -3.71 -0.70 -10.37
CA ALA A 63 -2.40 -0.17 -10.02
C ALA A 63 -1.25 -1.12 -10.40
N ASN A 64 -1.53 -2.42 -10.53
CA ASN A 64 -0.59 -3.43 -11.00
C ASN A 64 -0.05 -3.13 -12.41
N GLU A 65 -0.88 -2.56 -13.29
CA GLU A 65 -0.49 -2.15 -14.65
C GLU A 65 0.43 -0.91 -14.65
N CYS A 66 0.53 -0.23 -13.51
CA CYS A 66 1.23 1.04 -13.38
C CYS A 66 2.61 0.93 -12.70
N LEU A 67 3.15 -0.29 -12.57
CA LEU A 67 4.50 -0.54 -12.04
C LEU A 67 5.60 0.38 -12.62
N PRO A 68 5.66 0.67 -13.95
CA PRO A 68 6.67 1.58 -14.48
C PRO A 68 6.65 2.98 -13.83
N TYR A 69 5.47 3.46 -13.46
CA TYR A 69 5.30 4.75 -12.80
C TYR A 69 5.77 4.74 -11.35
N PHE A 70 5.56 3.63 -10.63
CA PHE A 70 6.11 3.46 -9.29
C PHE A 70 7.64 3.41 -9.31
N ILE A 71 8.22 2.62 -10.23
CA ILE A 71 9.68 2.57 -10.45
C ILE A 71 10.23 3.97 -10.69
N TYR A 72 9.60 4.72 -11.60
CA TYR A 72 10.00 6.10 -11.88
C TYR A 72 9.86 7.01 -10.66
N ALA A 73 8.76 6.93 -9.92
CA ALA A 73 8.54 7.74 -8.72
C ALA A 73 9.60 7.46 -7.64
N PHE A 74 9.98 6.21 -7.42
CA PHE A 74 11.05 5.86 -6.48
C PHE A 74 12.42 6.33 -6.96
N ASP A 75 12.72 6.27 -8.26
CA ASP A 75 13.96 6.83 -8.81
C ASP A 75 14.02 8.35 -8.61
N GLN A 76 12.92 9.07 -8.84
CA GLN A 76 12.83 10.51 -8.58
C GLN A 76 12.95 10.83 -7.08
N MET A 77 12.31 10.04 -6.22
CA MET A 77 12.42 10.19 -4.77
C MET A 77 13.87 10.05 -4.30
N GLY A 78 14.63 9.12 -4.90
CA GLY A 78 16.06 8.94 -4.65
C GLY A 78 16.90 10.17 -4.96
N GLN A 79 16.55 10.90 -6.03
CA GLN A 79 17.21 12.15 -6.44
C GLN A 79 16.81 13.35 -5.58
N MET A 80 15.57 13.40 -5.11
CA MET A 80 15.10 14.43 -4.17
C MET A 80 15.69 14.25 -2.76
N GLY A 81 15.97 13.00 -2.40
CA GLY A 81 16.49 12.59 -1.11
C GLY A 81 15.41 12.46 -0.03
N ILE A 82 15.68 11.58 0.93
CA ILE A 82 14.74 11.23 2.00
C ILE A 82 15.35 11.40 3.40
N GLY A 83 14.50 11.32 4.42
CA GLY A 83 14.90 11.34 5.83
C GLY A 83 15.29 12.72 6.36
N LYS A 84 16.02 12.72 7.48
CA LYS A 84 16.49 13.95 8.15
C LYS A 84 17.42 14.73 7.22
N ARG A 85 17.12 16.01 6.99
CA ARG A 85 17.98 16.88 6.19
C ARG A 85 19.23 17.30 6.97
N ILE A 86 20.39 17.19 6.33
CA ILE A 86 21.68 17.65 6.84
C ILE A 86 22.20 18.69 5.84
N ASN A 87 22.48 19.90 6.30
CA ASN A 87 22.89 21.03 5.45
C ASN A 87 21.94 21.28 4.27
N GLY A 88 20.63 21.18 4.52
CA GLY A 88 19.58 21.39 3.52
C GLY A 88 19.37 20.22 2.54
N LYS A 89 20.14 19.14 2.64
CA LYS A 89 20.05 17.99 1.72
C LYS A 89 19.53 16.74 2.44
N GLY A 90 18.64 16.00 1.79
CA GLY A 90 18.23 14.66 2.22
C GLY A 90 19.28 13.61 1.83
N ALA A 91 19.15 12.40 2.39
CA ALA A 91 19.96 11.26 1.96
C ALA A 91 19.50 10.82 0.56
N LEU A 92 20.42 10.81 -0.41
CA LEU A 92 20.14 10.32 -1.76
C LEU A 92 20.22 8.80 -1.80
N PHE A 93 19.38 8.19 -2.62
CA PHE A 93 19.45 6.77 -2.94
C PHE A 93 19.16 6.56 -4.43
N TYR A 94 19.37 5.34 -4.90
CA TYR A 94 18.87 4.90 -6.20
C TYR A 94 18.13 3.58 -6.01
N LEU A 95 17.10 3.35 -6.81
CA LEU A 95 16.40 2.08 -6.84
C LEU A 95 17.31 1.06 -7.53
N GLU A 96 17.85 0.10 -6.78
CA GLU A 96 18.79 -0.90 -7.31
C GLU A 96 18.05 -1.99 -8.10
N GLU A 97 16.99 -2.55 -7.51
CA GLU A 97 16.26 -3.70 -8.02
C GLU A 97 14.80 -3.68 -7.53
N VAL A 98 13.90 -4.27 -8.32
CA VAL A 98 12.54 -4.65 -7.89
C VAL A 98 12.33 -6.10 -8.25
N ALA A 99 11.84 -6.89 -7.30
CA ALA A 99 11.51 -8.30 -7.49
C ALA A 99 10.06 -8.60 -7.10
N ALA A 100 9.48 -9.62 -7.72
CA ALA A 100 8.16 -10.15 -7.40
C ALA A 100 8.20 -11.68 -7.54
N ASN A 101 7.66 -12.42 -6.55
CA ASN A 101 7.71 -13.90 -6.50
C ASN A 101 9.12 -14.46 -6.79
N GLU A 102 10.13 -13.89 -6.13
CA GLU A 102 11.56 -14.25 -6.28
C GLU A 102 12.17 -13.98 -7.68
N SER A 103 11.42 -13.37 -8.60
CA SER A 103 11.89 -12.98 -9.92
C SER A 103 12.16 -11.48 -10.01
N VAL A 104 13.32 -11.11 -10.54
CA VAL A 104 13.69 -9.71 -10.78
C VAL A 104 12.84 -9.16 -11.92
N VAL A 105 12.03 -8.14 -11.62
CA VAL A 105 11.17 -7.45 -12.61
C VAL A 105 11.79 -6.15 -13.10
N TYR A 106 12.70 -5.55 -12.34
CA TYR A 106 13.47 -4.38 -12.75
C TYR A 106 14.85 -4.40 -12.11
N SER A 107 15.88 -3.98 -12.87
CA SER A 107 17.23 -3.72 -12.34
C SER A 107 17.77 -2.42 -12.92
N LYS A 108 18.41 -1.60 -12.07
CA LYS A 108 19.04 -0.35 -12.50
C LYS A 108 20.10 -0.56 -13.58
N ARG A 109 20.79 -1.71 -13.57
CA ARG A 109 21.86 -2.04 -14.54
C ARG A 109 21.32 -2.12 -15.96
N VAL A 110 20.12 -2.69 -16.13
CA VAL A 110 19.47 -2.83 -17.43
C VAL A 110 18.63 -1.59 -17.75
N GLY A 111 18.09 -0.91 -16.71
CA GLY A 111 17.34 0.33 -16.84
C GLY A 111 15.95 0.14 -17.48
N LYS A 112 15.47 -1.10 -17.55
CA LYS A 112 14.16 -1.47 -18.10
C LYS A 112 13.52 -2.55 -17.26
N ILE A 113 12.20 -2.67 -17.37
CA ILE A 113 11.45 -3.81 -16.84
C ILE A 113 11.86 -5.05 -17.64
N LEU A 114 12.21 -6.10 -16.92
CA LEU A 114 12.77 -7.33 -17.49
C LEU A 114 11.69 -8.36 -17.79
N ASN A 115 10.71 -8.46 -16.90
CA ASN A 115 9.65 -9.47 -16.92
C ASN A 115 8.30 -8.81 -16.63
N GLU A 116 7.23 -9.42 -17.14
CA GLU A 116 5.88 -9.05 -16.76
C GLU A 116 5.64 -9.39 -15.28
N LEU A 117 4.80 -8.58 -14.62
CA LEU A 117 4.47 -8.82 -13.22
C LEU A 117 3.56 -10.06 -13.14
N PRO A 118 3.91 -11.10 -12.34
CA PRO A 118 3.05 -12.25 -12.17
C PRO A 118 1.81 -11.83 -11.37
N LEU A 119 0.72 -11.49 -12.07
CA LEU A 119 -0.53 -11.10 -11.45
C LEU A 119 -1.31 -12.33 -11.01
N SER A 120 -1.82 -12.29 -9.79
CA SER A 120 -2.68 -13.32 -9.23
C SER A 120 -3.91 -12.69 -8.60
N ASP A 121 -5.09 -13.21 -8.94
CA ASP A 121 -6.31 -12.82 -8.26
C ASP A 121 -6.30 -13.35 -6.82
N LEU A 122 -6.58 -12.47 -5.87
CA LEU A 122 -6.79 -12.86 -4.49
C LEU A 122 -8.17 -13.51 -4.39
N SER A 123 -8.20 -14.84 -4.31
CA SER A 123 -9.42 -15.60 -4.04
C SER A 123 -9.41 -16.14 -2.60
N VAL A 124 -10.54 -16.03 -1.92
CA VAL A 124 -10.77 -16.80 -0.69
C VAL A 124 -11.15 -18.20 -1.14
N ALA A 125 -10.37 -19.21 -0.75
CA ALA A 125 -10.69 -20.59 -1.08
C ALA A 125 -12.13 -20.90 -0.65
N ALA A 126 -12.98 -21.26 -1.61
CA ALA A 126 -14.35 -21.72 -1.36
C ALA A 126 -14.27 -23.13 -0.78
N GLY A 127 -13.86 -23.20 0.48
CA GLY A 127 -13.50 -24.44 1.16
C GLY A 127 -13.31 -24.24 2.65
N LEU A 128 -14.00 -23.26 3.24
CA LEU A 128 -14.37 -23.38 4.65
C LEU A 128 -15.29 -24.60 4.70
N SER A 129 -14.69 -25.77 4.94
CA SER A 129 -15.45 -26.96 5.29
C SER A 129 -16.27 -26.62 6.53
N ASP A 130 -17.41 -27.30 6.74
CA ASP A 130 -18.13 -27.27 8.02
C ASP A 130 -17.15 -27.67 9.12
N HIS A 131 -16.44 -26.68 9.65
CA HIS A 131 -15.60 -26.85 10.81
C HIS A 131 -16.55 -26.70 12.00
N ASP A 132 -17.17 -27.81 12.37
CA ASP A 132 -17.80 -28.02 13.69
C ASP A 132 -16.76 -27.96 14.85
N ALA A 133 -15.49 -27.65 14.54
CA ALA A 133 -14.42 -27.49 15.51
C ALA A 133 -14.25 -26.01 15.88
N GLU A 134 -14.38 -25.70 17.16
CA GLU A 134 -13.94 -24.42 17.72
C GLU A 134 -12.48 -24.18 17.33
N MET A 135 -12.21 -23.08 16.63
CA MET A 135 -10.87 -22.67 16.22
C MET A 135 -10.51 -21.35 16.88
N ASP A 136 -9.38 -21.34 17.58
CA ASP A 136 -8.80 -20.14 18.13
C ASP A 136 -7.85 -19.50 17.10
N ILE A 137 -8.05 -18.21 16.83
CA ILE A 137 -7.24 -17.41 15.91
C ILE A 137 -6.48 -16.36 16.71
N THR A 138 -5.15 -16.39 16.62
CA THR A 138 -4.28 -15.34 17.19
C THR A 138 -3.85 -14.38 16.09
N ILE A 139 -4.04 -13.08 16.31
CA ILE A 139 -3.63 -12.02 15.37
C ILE A 139 -2.48 -11.24 16.00
N THR A 140 -1.32 -11.24 15.34
CA THR A 140 -0.15 -10.47 15.75
C THR A 140 -0.02 -9.23 14.89
N LEU A 141 -0.02 -8.05 15.52
CA LEU A 141 0.17 -6.78 14.84
C LEU A 141 1.68 -6.45 14.77
N ILE A 142 2.29 -6.70 13.61
CA ILE A 142 3.72 -6.44 13.38
C ILE A 142 4.04 -4.95 13.20
N THR A 143 3.03 -4.11 12.92
CA THR A 143 3.14 -2.65 12.86
C THR A 143 2.05 -2.01 13.73
N PRO A 144 2.25 -0.77 14.23
CA PRO A 144 1.23 -0.08 15.03
C PRO A 144 -0.10 0.09 14.29
N LEU A 145 -1.15 -0.54 14.79
CA LEU A 145 -2.50 -0.43 14.24
C LEU A 145 -3.19 0.85 14.75
N ARG A 146 -3.64 1.71 13.84
CA ARG A 146 -4.41 2.91 14.17
C ARG A 146 -5.85 2.79 13.69
N LEU A 147 -6.77 2.53 14.62
CA LEU A 147 -8.22 2.50 14.37
C LEU A 147 -8.95 3.53 15.22
N LYS A 148 -9.94 4.19 14.62
CA LYS A 148 -10.82 5.15 15.31
C LYS A 148 -12.20 4.54 15.50
N TYR A 149 -12.66 4.45 16.74
CA TYR A 149 -14.00 3.98 17.10
C TYR A 149 -14.58 4.90 18.17
N GLN A 150 -15.88 5.25 18.08
CA GLN A 150 -16.52 6.22 18.99
C GLN A 150 -15.72 7.53 19.19
N ASN A 151 -15.17 8.06 18.10
CA ASN A 151 -14.33 9.25 18.08
C ASN A 151 -13.03 9.21 18.90
N SER A 152 -12.65 8.07 19.47
CA SER A 152 -11.41 7.86 20.22
C SER A 152 -10.47 6.90 19.50
N LEU A 153 -9.17 7.03 19.79
CA LEU A 153 -8.14 6.04 19.49
C LEU A 153 -7.95 5.24 20.78
N ASN A 154 -8.68 4.14 20.93
CA ASN A 154 -8.58 3.29 22.11
C ASN A 154 -7.52 2.22 21.87
N ALA A 155 -6.79 1.84 22.91
CA ALA A 155 -5.84 0.74 22.87
C ALA A 155 -6.55 -0.63 22.81
N ASP A 156 -7.80 -0.69 23.28
CA ASP A 156 -8.62 -1.89 23.17
C ASP A 156 -9.01 -2.14 21.71
N LEU A 157 -8.87 -3.40 21.29
CA LEU A 157 -9.24 -3.87 19.96
C LEU A 157 -10.36 -4.92 20.06
N PRO A 158 -11.62 -4.52 20.34
CA PRO A 158 -12.72 -5.47 20.32
C PRO A 158 -12.84 -6.13 18.94
N PHE A 159 -13.14 -7.42 18.92
CA PHE A 159 -13.30 -8.23 17.70
C PHE A 159 -14.14 -7.51 16.64
N HIS A 160 -15.32 -7.02 17.02
CA HIS A 160 -16.24 -6.34 16.11
C HIS A 160 -15.69 -5.03 15.54
N VAL A 161 -14.73 -4.37 16.20
CA VAL A 161 -14.09 -3.14 15.69
C VAL A 161 -13.09 -3.53 14.60
N LEU A 162 -12.25 -4.53 14.87
CA LEU A 162 -11.27 -5.04 13.91
C LEU A 162 -11.94 -5.59 12.64
N ILE A 163 -12.90 -6.51 12.79
CA ILE A 163 -13.57 -7.14 11.65
C ILE A 163 -14.32 -6.12 10.80
N ARG A 164 -15.05 -5.17 11.42
CA ARG A 164 -15.73 -4.11 10.67
C ARG A 164 -14.74 -3.19 9.94
N ALA A 165 -13.58 -2.91 10.54
CA ALA A 165 -12.54 -2.12 9.88
C ALA A 165 -11.96 -2.86 8.66
N MET A 166 -11.63 -4.15 8.80
CA MET A 166 -11.12 -5.00 7.73
C MET A 166 -12.12 -5.13 6.58
N LEU A 167 -13.36 -5.53 6.87
CA LEU A 167 -14.41 -5.69 5.85
C LEU A 167 -14.67 -4.39 5.11
N ARG A 168 -14.77 -3.26 5.84
CA ARG A 168 -14.95 -1.94 5.21
C ARG A 168 -13.78 -1.58 4.30
N ARG A 169 -12.54 -1.88 4.70
CA ARG A 169 -11.35 -1.62 3.88
C ARG A 169 -11.36 -2.50 2.63
N ALA A 170 -11.61 -3.80 2.76
CA ALA A 170 -11.69 -4.74 1.65
C ALA A 170 -12.80 -4.36 0.66
N SER A 171 -14.03 -4.15 1.14
CA SER A 171 -15.15 -3.72 0.30
C SER A 171 -14.86 -2.39 -0.40
N SER A 172 -14.19 -1.45 0.28
CA SER A 172 -13.82 -0.17 -0.33
C SER A 172 -12.69 -0.31 -1.35
N LEU A 173 -11.80 -1.28 -1.23
CA LEU A 173 -10.81 -1.56 -2.27
C LEU A 173 -11.51 -2.16 -3.51
N LEU A 174 -12.30 -3.22 -3.32
CA LEU A 174 -13.05 -3.91 -4.38
C LEU A 174 -14.02 -2.99 -5.14
N ALA A 175 -14.64 -2.02 -4.46
CA ALA A 175 -15.58 -1.11 -5.10
C ALA A 175 -14.90 -0.03 -5.96
N HIS A 176 -13.60 0.21 -5.77
CA HIS A 176 -12.90 1.34 -6.37
C HIS A 176 -11.75 0.94 -7.30
N HIS A 177 -11.19 -0.26 -7.17
CA HIS A 177 -10.00 -0.74 -7.89
C HIS A 177 -10.19 -2.16 -8.41
#